data_AF-A0A3P9NPA0-F1
#
_entry.id   AF-A0A3P9NPA0-F1
#
_cell.length_a   1.000
_cell.length_b   1.000
_cell.length_c   1.000
_cell.angle_alpha   90.00
_cell.angle_beta   90.00
_cell.angle_gamma   90.00
#
_symmetry.space_group_name_H-M   'P 1'
#
loop_
_entity.id
_entity.type
_entity.pdbx_description
1 polymer ?
#
loop_
_entity_poly.entity_id
_entity_poly.type
_entity_poly.pdbx_seq_one_letter_code
_entity_poly.pdbx_strand_id
1 'polypeptide(L)'
;SALGFLRSRRLQCTAVTRKRWVVLTARVPGTRRSTWTTTASVSHLFGTDVVIVKSGRRICGTGGCLANAPLHQNKSYFEFKIQSSGVWGIGVATQKVNLNQVPLGRDTNSLVLRHDGSVYHNNEEKNRLPANSLPQEGDIVGITYDHVEMNLYLNGKNMHCPASGIRGTVYPVVYVDDSAILDCQFSDFYHTPPQGFEKILFEQQIF
;
A
#
# COMPACT_ATOMS: atom_id res chain seq x y z
N SER A 1 1.05 46.70 -27.14
CA SER A 1 1.88 46.00 -26.16
C SER A 1 1.07 45.76 -24.90
N ALA A 2 0.77 44.50 -24.64
CA ALA A 2 -0.03 44.04 -23.51
C ALA A 2 0.84 43.90 -22.25
N LEU A 3 0.34 44.30 -21.09
CA LEU A 3 0.74 43.73 -19.81
C LEU A 3 -0.34 44.05 -18.77
N GLY A 4 -1.06 43.00 -18.35
CA GLY A 4 -1.97 43.02 -17.21
C GLY A 4 -1.24 42.76 -15.91
N PHE A 5 -1.90 43.07 -14.78
CA PHE A 5 -1.53 42.53 -13.48
C PHE A 5 -2.79 42.25 -12.65
N LEU A 6 -2.90 40.99 -12.24
CA LEU A 6 -4.01 40.41 -11.49
C LEU A 6 -4.13 41.03 -10.09
N ARG A 7 -5.37 41.31 -9.69
CA ARG A 7 -5.75 41.61 -8.30
C ARG A 7 -5.79 40.33 -7.46
N SER A 8 -5.07 40.39 -6.35
CA SER A 8 -5.16 39.52 -5.18
C SER A 8 -6.59 39.38 -4.67
N ARG A 9 -7.03 38.15 -4.37
CA ARG A 9 -8.15 37.88 -3.47
C ARG A 9 -7.74 36.80 -2.47
N ARG A 10 -7.66 37.23 -1.20
CA ARG A 10 -7.64 36.35 -0.02
C ARG A 10 -8.92 35.51 -0.01
N LEU A 11 -8.78 34.21 0.20
CA LEU A 11 -9.87 33.33 0.62
C LEU A 11 -9.91 33.31 2.15
N GLN A 12 -11.01 33.82 2.72
CA GLN A 12 -11.36 33.64 4.13
C GLN A 12 -11.96 32.25 4.32
N CYS A 13 -11.39 31.45 5.22
CA CYS A 13 -12.04 30.25 5.75
C CYS A 13 -13.05 30.66 6.82
N THR A 14 -14.32 30.33 6.62
CA THR A 14 -15.33 30.29 7.70
C THR A 14 -15.71 28.83 7.93
N ALA A 15 -15.45 28.35 9.14
CA ALA A 15 -15.85 27.03 9.58
C ALA A 15 -17.36 27.02 9.87
N VAL A 16 -18.10 26.11 9.24
CA VAL A 16 -19.47 25.78 9.62
C VAL A 16 -19.52 24.30 9.92
N THR A 17 -19.69 24.00 11.20
CA THR A 17 -20.00 22.67 11.72
C THR A 17 -21.45 22.32 11.37
N ARG A 18 -21.66 21.28 10.56
CA ARG A 18 -22.90 20.48 10.55
C ARG A 18 -22.72 19.17 9.78
N LYS A 19 -23.14 18.08 10.43
CA LYS A 19 -23.15 16.70 9.96
C LYS A 19 -23.77 16.55 8.57
N ARG A 20 -22.92 16.30 7.56
CA ARG A 20 -23.18 15.52 6.34
C ARG A 20 -21.90 15.56 5.52
N TRP A 21 -21.35 14.41 5.20
CA TRP A 21 -20.18 14.29 4.34
C TRP A 21 -20.55 14.74 2.93
N VAL A 22 -20.37 16.03 2.66
CA VAL A 22 -20.38 16.57 1.31
C VAL A 22 -19.01 16.27 0.74
N VAL A 23 -18.96 15.32 -0.19
CA VAL A 23 -17.80 15.10 -1.05
C VAL A 23 -17.56 16.40 -1.82
N LEU A 24 -16.52 17.14 -1.45
CA LEU A 24 -16.04 18.29 -2.23
C LEU A 24 -15.39 17.74 -3.52
N THR A 25 -16.23 17.50 -4.52
CA THR A 25 -15.77 17.32 -5.89
C THR A 25 -15.45 18.70 -6.46
N ALA A 26 -14.17 19.01 -6.61
CA ALA A 26 -13.76 20.14 -7.45
C ALA A 26 -14.16 19.81 -8.90
N ARG A 27 -15.25 20.44 -9.38
CA ARG A 27 -15.66 20.34 -10.78
C ARG A 27 -14.73 21.19 -11.64
N VAL A 28 -13.90 20.54 -12.44
CA VAL A 28 -13.39 21.12 -13.69
C VAL A 28 -14.42 20.82 -14.78
N PRO A 29 -15.10 21.82 -15.37
CA PRO A 29 -16.04 21.55 -16.47
C PRO A 29 -15.26 21.09 -17.70
N GLY A 30 -15.53 19.87 -18.19
CA GLY A 30 -15.06 19.41 -19.51
C GLY A 30 -14.19 18.15 -19.55
N THR A 31 -13.84 17.54 -18.42
CA THR A 31 -13.10 16.27 -18.41
C THR A 31 -14.04 15.06 -18.35
N ARG A 32 -13.82 14.08 -19.24
CA ARG A 32 -14.52 12.79 -19.27
C ARG A 32 -14.56 12.17 -17.88
N ARG A 33 -15.69 11.52 -17.54
CA ARG A 33 -15.89 10.68 -16.34
C ARG A 33 -14.59 9.93 -16.01
N SER A 34 -14.01 10.21 -14.85
CA SER A 34 -12.97 9.37 -14.27
C SER A 34 -13.60 8.00 -14.03
N THR A 35 -13.15 7.01 -14.77
CA THR A 35 -13.44 5.59 -14.53
C THR A 35 -13.02 5.26 -13.11
N TRP A 36 -13.97 4.87 -12.27
CA TRP A 36 -13.67 4.19 -11.01
C TRP A 36 -12.75 3.02 -11.34
N THR A 37 -11.58 2.97 -10.70
CA THR A 37 -10.57 1.97 -11.04
C THR A 37 -11.09 0.60 -10.58
N THR A 38 -11.45 -0.28 -11.52
CA THR A 38 -11.97 -1.64 -11.29
C THR A 38 -10.88 -2.63 -10.83
N THR A 39 -9.84 -2.14 -10.16
CA THR A 39 -8.63 -2.89 -9.84
C THR A 39 -8.24 -2.62 -8.39
N ALA A 40 -7.70 -3.62 -7.71
CA ALA A 40 -7.14 -3.44 -6.38
C ALA A 40 -6.12 -2.27 -6.41
N SER A 41 -6.21 -1.39 -5.40
CA SER A 41 -5.42 -0.18 -5.25
C SER A 41 -5.24 0.14 -3.77
N VAL A 42 -4.38 1.11 -3.47
CA VAL A 42 -4.20 1.62 -2.11
C VAL A 42 -5.51 2.27 -1.62
N SER A 43 -6.00 1.89 -0.43
CA SER A 43 -7.31 2.26 0.12
C SER A 43 -7.37 3.71 0.65
N HIS A 44 -8.56 4.15 1.12
CA HIS A 44 -8.72 5.42 1.85
C HIS A 44 -8.29 5.34 3.33
N LEU A 45 -7.92 4.14 3.81
CA LEU A 45 -7.39 3.96 5.16
C LEU A 45 -5.87 4.10 5.07
N PHE A 46 -5.38 5.31 5.27
CA PHE A 46 -3.96 5.65 5.28
C PHE A 46 -3.58 6.50 6.50
N GLY A 47 -2.30 6.48 6.84
CA GLY A 47 -1.71 7.38 7.83
C GLY A 47 -1.87 8.86 7.42
N THR A 48 -1.87 9.75 8.40
CA THR A 48 -2.24 11.16 8.24
C THR A 48 -1.37 11.89 7.22
N ASP A 49 -0.08 11.54 7.16
CA ASP A 49 0.93 12.19 6.32
C ASP A 49 1.30 11.34 5.08
N VAL A 50 0.44 10.39 4.71
CA VAL A 50 0.59 9.55 3.52
C VAL A 50 0.02 10.25 2.29
N VAL A 51 0.77 10.19 1.20
CA VAL A 51 0.38 10.74 -0.10
C VAL A 51 0.23 9.60 -1.11
N ILE A 52 -0.97 9.47 -1.68
CA ILE A 52 -1.29 8.47 -2.70
C ILE A 52 -1.47 9.14 -4.06
N VAL A 53 -0.69 8.72 -5.05
CA VAL A 53 -0.72 9.25 -6.43
C VAL A 53 -0.77 8.12 -7.46
N LYS A 54 -0.69 8.47 -8.76
CA LYS A 54 -0.76 7.52 -9.89
C LYS A 54 -1.99 6.59 -9.83
N SER A 55 -3.17 7.18 -9.61
CA SER A 55 -4.44 6.43 -9.54
C SER A 55 -4.46 5.34 -8.47
N GLY A 56 -3.92 5.63 -7.28
CA GLY A 56 -3.92 4.67 -6.17
C GLY A 56 -2.81 3.62 -6.25
N ARG A 57 -1.78 3.84 -7.07
CA ARG A 57 -0.68 2.87 -7.26
C ARG A 57 0.64 3.29 -6.65
N ARG A 58 0.81 4.55 -6.26
CA ARG A 58 2.06 5.05 -5.66
C ARG A 58 1.80 5.60 -4.29
N ILE A 59 2.64 5.22 -3.33
CA ILE A 59 2.65 5.73 -1.96
C ILE A 59 3.98 6.44 -1.66
N CYS A 60 3.89 7.60 -1.00
CA CYS A 60 5.01 8.35 -0.43
C CYS A 60 4.55 9.14 0.83
N GLY A 61 5.46 9.84 1.51
CA GLY A 61 5.17 10.56 2.75
C GLY A 61 5.53 9.74 3.99
N THR A 62 4.77 9.87 5.07
CA THR A 62 5.01 9.16 6.34
C THR A 62 3.73 8.47 6.82
N GLY A 63 3.80 7.14 6.94
CA GLY A 63 2.70 6.29 7.44
C GLY A 63 2.43 5.06 6.57
N GLY A 64 1.39 4.32 6.93
CA GLY A 64 0.94 3.10 6.26
C GLY A 64 -0.33 3.29 5.43
N CYS A 65 -0.60 2.36 4.54
CA CYS A 65 -1.89 2.20 3.89
C CYS A 65 -2.21 0.73 3.61
N LEU A 66 -3.49 0.36 3.75
CA LEU A 66 -4.02 -0.94 3.34
C LEU A 66 -4.46 -0.90 1.87
N ALA A 67 -4.44 -2.03 1.16
CA ALA A 67 -5.15 -2.14 -0.10
C ALA A 67 -6.67 -2.09 0.10
N ASN A 68 -7.42 -1.77 -0.96
CA ASN A 68 -8.87 -1.64 -0.95
C ASN A 68 -9.63 -2.99 -0.98
N ALA A 69 -8.93 -4.12 -1.09
CA ALA A 69 -9.50 -5.46 -1.11
C ALA A 69 -8.86 -6.38 -0.06
N PRO A 70 -9.65 -7.14 0.72
CA PRO A 70 -9.14 -8.15 1.63
C PRO A 70 -8.65 -9.38 0.85
N LEU A 71 -7.78 -10.17 1.49
CA LEU A 71 -7.32 -11.45 0.97
C LEU A 71 -8.31 -12.57 1.32
N HIS A 72 -9.50 -12.60 0.71
CA HIS A 72 -10.51 -13.65 0.98
C HIS A 72 -10.21 -14.99 0.29
N GLN A 73 -9.45 -14.97 -0.79
CA GLN A 73 -9.06 -16.17 -1.52
C GLN A 73 -7.97 -16.97 -0.77
N ASN A 74 -7.88 -18.26 -1.09
CA ASN A 74 -6.94 -19.18 -0.43
C ASN A 74 -5.47 -18.83 -0.68
N LYS A 75 -5.13 -18.27 -1.86
CA LYS A 75 -3.75 -17.98 -2.26
C LYS A 75 -3.69 -16.67 -3.03
N SER A 76 -2.97 -15.70 -2.51
CA SER A 76 -2.87 -14.35 -3.07
C SER A 76 -1.43 -13.97 -3.37
N TYR A 77 -1.21 -13.29 -4.50
CA TYR A 77 0.06 -12.69 -4.91
C TYR A 77 -0.10 -11.20 -5.20
N PHE A 78 0.88 -10.41 -4.76
CA PHE A 78 0.98 -8.98 -5.05
C PHE A 78 2.43 -8.52 -4.99
N GLU A 79 2.77 -7.43 -5.67
CA GLU A 79 4.13 -6.91 -5.75
C GLU A 79 4.21 -5.44 -5.36
N PHE A 80 5.38 -5.03 -4.91
CA PHE A 80 5.76 -3.64 -4.73
C PHE A 80 7.09 -3.37 -5.40
N LYS A 81 7.15 -2.30 -6.18
CA LYS A 81 8.40 -1.80 -6.76
C LYS A 81 8.93 -0.66 -5.91
N ILE A 82 10.18 -0.77 -5.49
CA ILE A 82 10.88 0.26 -4.72
C ILE A 82 11.34 1.34 -5.71
N GLN A 83 10.65 2.48 -5.73
CA GLN A 83 10.98 3.59 -6.63
C GLN A 83 12.07 4.48 -6.05
N SER A 84 12.02 4.69 -4.73
CA SER A 84 13.10 5.27 -3.94
C SER A 84 13.06 4.64 -2.56
N SER A 85 14.23 4.28 -2.05
CA SER A 85 14.39 3.65 -0.74
C SER A 85 14.37 4.71 0.35
N GLY A 86 14.46 4.26 1.59
CA GLY A 86 14.22 5.02 2.81
C GLY A 86 13.67 4.06 3.85
N VAL A 87 12.77 4.52 4.71
CA VAL A 87 12.10 3.64 5.66
C VAL A 87 10.80 3.14 5.06
N TRP A 88 10.73 1.85 4.77
CA TRP A 88 9.50 1.24 4.25
C TRP A 88 9.30 -0.17 4.80
N GLY A 89 8.11 -0.69 4.56
CA GLY A 89 7.81 -2.11 4.76
C GLY A 89 6.50 -2.49 4.10
N ILE A 90 6.38 -3.78 3.78
CA ILE A 90 5.28 -4.35 3.00
C ILE A 90 4.87 -5.70 3.60
N GLY A 91 3.61 -6.08 3.47
CA GLY A 91 3.14 -7.36 4.01
C GLY A 91 1.62 -7.43 4.08
N VAL A 92 1.11 -7.95 5.19
CA VAL A 92 -0.33 -8.03 5.46
C VAL A 92 -0.67 -7.40 6.81
N ALA A 93 -1.87 -6.82 6.90
CA ALA A 93 -2.41 -6.31 8.16
C ALA A 93 -3.94 -6.40 8.22
N THR A 94 -4.48 -6.39 9.43
CA THR A 94 -5.92 -6.24 9.66
C THR A 94 -6.31 -4.76 9.65
N GLN A 95 -7.60 -4.45 9.52
CA GLN A 95 -8.10 -3.06 9.63
C GLN A 95 -7.88 -2.40 10.99
N LYS A 96 -7.47 -3.16 12.02
CA LYS A 96 -7.17 -2.64 13.37
C LYS A 96 -5.76 -2.05 13.49
N VAL A 97 -4.91 -2.21 12.47
CA VAL A 97 -3.53 -1.72 12.49
C VAL A 97 -3.49 -0.19 12.64
N ASN A 98 -2.56 0.32 13.44
CA ASN A 98 -2.31 1.75 13.53
C ASN A 98 -1.41 2.22 12.38
N LEU A 99 -2.01 2.78 11.32
CA LEU A 99 -1.30 3.23 10.12
C LEU A 99 -0.45 4.50 10.32
N ASN A 100 -0.56 5.19 11.46
CA ASN A 100 0.35 6.29 11.81
C ASN A 100 1.63 5.81 12.49
N GLN A 101 1.71 4.52 12.87
CA GLN A 101 2.86 3.96 13.54
C GLN A 101 3.83 3.34 12.52
N VAL A 102 5.00 3.95 12.37
CA VAL A 102 6.10 3.42 11.57
C VAL A 102 7.27 3.08 12.51
N PRO A 103 7.93 1.91 12.37
CA PRO A 103 7.59 0.80 11.46
C PRO A 103 6.38 -0.03 11.95
N LEU A 104 5.69 -0.68 11.01
CA LEU A 104 4.68 -1.70 11.30
C LEU A 104 5.31 -3.02 11.80
N GLY A 105 4.47 -4.00 12.17
CA GLY A 105 4.89 -5.28 12.74
C GLY A 105 5.19 -5.21 14.23
N ARG A 106 4.82 -4.12 14.90
CA ARG A 106 5.00 -3.90 16.35
C ARG A 106 3.83 -4.38 17.20
N ASP A 107 2.73 -4.78 16.54
CA ASP A 107 1.51 -5.27 17.17
C ASP A 107 1.05 -6.58 16.52
N THR A 108 -0.04 -7.14 17.03
CA THR A 108 -0.65 -8.36 16.48
C THR A 108 -1.46 -8.12 15.20
N ASN A 109 -1.58 -6.88 14.74
CA ASN A 109 -2.43 -6.51 13.62
C ASN A 109 -1.68 -6.44 12.30
N SER A 110 -0.35 -6.61 12.31
CA SER A 110 0.50 -6.50 11.12
C SER A 110 1.62 -7.54 11.11
N LEU A 111 1.92 -8.05 9.92
CA LEU A 111 3.07 -8.90 9.60
C LEU A 111 3.73 -8.31 8.36
N VAL A 112 4.97 -7.83 8.49
CA VAL A 112 5.62 -7.04 7.43
C VAL A 112 7.08 -7.41 7.26
N LEU A 113 7.54 -7.45 6.01
CA LEU A 113 8.93 -7.28 5.63
C LEU A 113 9.28 -5.79 5.75
N ARG A 114 10.37 -5.48 6.43
CA ARG A 114 10.92 -4.12 6.56
C ARG A 114 12.08 -3.91 5.58
N HIS A 115 12.41 -2.64 5.33
CA HIS A 115 13.51 -2.23 4.44
C HIS A 115 14.87 -2.85 4.76
N ASP A 116 15.14 -3.23 6.01
CA ASP A 116 16.38 -3.89 6.45
C ASP A 116 16.38 -5.42 6.22
N GLY A 117 15.37 -5.94 5.51
CA GLY A 117 15.20 -7.36 5.21
C GLY A 117 14.58 -8.18 6.34
N SER A 118 14.25 -7.58 7.48
CA SER A 118 13.64 -8.29 8.60
C SER A 118 12.13 -8.44 8.45
N VAL A 119 11.58 -9.58 8.87
CA VAL A 119 10.14 -9.85 8.90
C VAL A 119 9.66 -9.76 10.34
N TYR A 120 8.73 -8.85 10.63
CA TYR A 120 8.26 -8.56 11.98
C TYR A 120 6.75 -8.77 12.14
N HIS A 121 6.38 -9.34 13.28
CA HIS A 121 5.00 -9.42 13.78
C HIS A 121 5.01 -9.43 15.30
N ASN A 122 4.08 -8.70 15.93
CA ASN A 122 3.98 -8.59 17.39
C ASN A 122 5.30 -8.15 18.05
N ASN A 123 6.03 -7.24 17.40
CA ASN A 123 7.34 -6.73 17.83
C ASN A 123 8.44 -7.81 17.95
N GLU A 124 8.24 -8.96 17.31
CA GLU A 124 9.21 -10.05 17.24
C GLU A 124 9.65 -10.27 15.79
N GLU A 125 10.95 -10.48 15.60
CA GLU A 125 11.51 -10.89 14.32
C GLU A 125 11.14 -12.35 14.06
N LYS A 126 10.38 -12.60 12.99
CA LYS A 126 9.91 -13.93 12.60
C LYS A 126 10.84 -14.61 11.61
N ASN A 127 11.47 -13.81 10.76
CA ASN A 127 12.44 -14.27 9.78
C ASN A 127 13.27 -13.09 9.26
N ARG A 128 14.29 -13.35 8.44
CA ARG A 128 15.13 -12.32 7.82
C ARG A 128 15.64 -12.79 6.45
N LEU A 129 15.62 -11.87 5.48
CA LEU A 129 16.25 -12.09 4.19
C LEU A 129 17.78 -12.23 4.34
N PRO A 130 18.44 -13.07 3.53
CA PRO A 130 19.90 -13.14 3.50
C PRO A 130 20.52 -11.76 3.25
N ALA A 131 21.65 -11.45 3.91
CA ALA A 131 22.29 -10.13 3.83
C ALA A 131 22.71 -9.72 2.40
N ASN A 132 22.95 -10.68 1.52
CA ASN A 132 23.28 -10.44 0.11
C ASN A 132 22.04 -10.24 -0.78
N SER A 133 20.84 -10.24 -0.20
CA SER A 133 19.56 -10.15 -0.89
C SER A 133 18.65 -9.09 -0.25
N LEU A 134 19.27 -8.02 0.29
CA LEU A 134 18.53 -6.87 0.80
C LEU A 134 17.92 -6.08 -0.38
N PRO A 135 16.60 -5.82 -0.37
CA PRO A 135 15.96 -5.10 -1.46
C PRO A 135 16.53 -3.68 -1.65
N GLN A 136 16.77 -3.31 -2.91
CA GLN A 136 17.35 -2.03 -3.31
C GLN A 136 16.36 -1.19 -4.13
N GLU A 137 16.71 0.07 -4.39
CA GLU A 137 15.98 0.88 -5.36
C GLU A 137 15.93 0.21 -6.74
N GLY A 138 14.74 0.20 -7.34
CA GLY A 138 14.47 -0.46 -8.61
C GLY A 138 13.96 -1.90 -8.48
N ASP A 139 14.22 -2.57 -7.36
CA ASP A 139 13.79 -3.95 -7.13
C ASP A 139 12.28 -4.07 -7.00
N ILE A 140 11.80 -5.27 -7.36
CA ILE A 140 10.41 -5.69 -7.21
C ILE A 140 10.35 -6.75 -6.13
N VAL A 141 9.62 -6.45 -5.06
CA VAL A 141 9.36 -7.40 -3.97
C VAL A 141 7.97 -7.99 -4.15
N GLY A 142 7.91 -9.29 -4.38
CA GLY A 142 6.67 -10.07 -4.47
C GLY A 142 6.33 -10.72 -3.13
N ILE A 143 5.04 -10.78 -2.81
CA ILE A 143 4.53 -11.40 -1.60
C ILE A 143 3.48 -12.44 -1.99
N THR A 144 3.62 -13.64 -1.44
CA THR A 144 2.57 -14.66 -1.43
C THR A 144 1.98 -14.77 -0.04
N TYR A 145 0.66 -14.94 0.05
CA TYR A 145 -0.04 -15.20 1.31
C TYR A 145 -1.15 -16.22 1.11
N ASP A 146 -1.19 -17.25 1.96
CA ASP A 146 -2.17 -18.34 1.88
C ASP A 146 -2.93 -18.65 3.18
N HIS A 147 -2.94 -17.69 4.11
CA HIS A 147 -3.48 -17.80 5.48
C HIS A 147 -2.72 -18.72 6.43
N VAL A 148 -1.86 -19.60 5.92
CA VAL A 148 -0.92 -20.39 6.74
C VAL A 148 0.38 -19.59 6.91
N GLU A 149 0.92 -19.05 5.83
CA GLU A 149 2.15 -18.27 5.83
C GLU A 149 2.17 -17.12 4.81
N MET A 150 3.05 -16.16 5.09
CA MET A 150 3.53 -15.16 4.16
C MET A 150 4.91 -15.58 3.67
N ASN A 151 5.17 -15.53 2.37
CA ASN A 151 6.52 -15.77 1.82
C ASN A 151 6.92 -14.66 0.83
N LEU A 152 8.24 -14.49 0.68
CA LEU A 152 8.85 -13.33 0.02
C LEU A 152 9.58 -13.72 -1.26
N TYR A 153 9.46 -12.86 -2.27
CA TYR A 153 10.13 -12.97 -3.54
C TYR A 153 10.86 -11.66 -3.84
N LEU A 154 12.08 -11.74 -4.38
CA LEU A 154 12.84 -10.59 -4.85
C LEU A 154 13.13 -10.77 -6.34
N ASN A 155 12.66 -9.85 -7.17
CA ASN A 155 12.79 -9.88 -8.62
C ASN A 155 12.33 -11.24 -9.22
N GLY A 156 11.21 -11.77 -8.71
CA GLY A 156 10.64 -13.06 -9.11
C GLY A 156 11.31 -14.31 -8.53
N LYS A 157 12.43 -14.16 -7.82
CA LYS A 157 13.13 -15.28 -7.15
C LYS A 157 12.55 -15.50 -5.76
N ASN A 158 12.18 -16.73 -5.43
CA ASN A 158 11.76 -17.11 -4.09
C ASN A 158 12.92 -16.95 -3.10
N MET A 159 12.68 -16.22 -2.01
CA MET A 159 13.68 -15.99 -0.96
C MET A 159 13.70 -17.07 0.12
N HIS A 160 12.75 -18.01 0.07
CA HIS A 160 12.59 -19.08 1.07
C HIS A 160 12.59 -18.54 2.50
N CYS A 161 11.89 -17.43 2.70
CA CYS A 161 11.83 -16.67 3.95
C CYS A 161 10.37 -16.58 4.43
N PRO A 162 9.72 -17.72 4.77
CA PRO A 162 8.34 -17.72 5.20
C PRO A 162 8.19 -17.19 6.62
N ALA A 163 7.03 -16.62 6.93
CA ALA A 163 6.60 -16.26 8.27
C ALA A 163 5.14 -16.66 8.47
N SER A 164 4.80 -17.20 9.66
CA SER A 164 3.44 -17.64 9.96
C SER A 164 2.42 -16.50 9.80
N GLY A 165 1.28 -16.82 9.18
CA GLY A 165 0.20 -15.88 8.95
C GLY A 165 -0.43 -15.33 10.23
N ILE A 166 -1.17 -14.23 10.08
CA ILE A 166 -1.87 -13.57 11.19
C ILE A 166 -3.37 -13.85 11.12
N ARG A 167 -4.05 -13.75 12.27
CA ARG A 167 -5.48 -14.03 12.39
C ARG A 167 -6.35 -12.85 11.95
N GLY A 168 -7.55 -13.17 11.45
CA GLY A 168 -8.58 -12.20 11.07
C GLY A 168 -8.57 -11.88 9.58
N THR A 169 -9.48 -10.99 9.16
CA THR A 169 -9.51 -10.51 7.76
C THR A 169 -8.32 -9.60 7.52
N VAL A 170 -7.44 -10.02 6.63
CA VAL A 170 -6.20 -9.31 6.30
C VAL A 170 -6.27 -8.67 4.92
N TYR A 171 -5.48 -7.62 4.77
CA TYR A 171 -5.30 -6.83 3.56
C TYR A 171 -3.80 -6.70 3.30
N PRO A 172 -3.35 -6.60 2.04
CA PRO A 172 -2.02 -6.10 1.75
C PRO A 172 -1.81 -4.75 2.44
N VAL A 173 -0.65 -4.57 3.04
CA VAL A 173 -0.26 -3.31 3.69
C VAL A 173 1.10 -2.86 3.18
N VAL A 174 1.28 -1.56 3.09
CA VAL A 174 2.55 -0.90 2.82
C VAL A 174 2.70 0.28 3.77
N TYR A 175 3.90 0.55 4.25
CA TYR A 175 4.23 1.81 4.91
C TYR A 175 5.50 2.41 4.31
N VAL A 176 5.59 3.74 4.42
CA VAL A 176 6.70 4.56 3.95
C VAL A 176 6.99 5.65 4.97
N ASP A 177 8.24 6.05 5.04
CA ASP A 177 8.79 7.16 5.80
C ASP A 177 10.20 7.47 5.25
N ASP A 178 10.82 8.55 5.70
CA ASP A 178 12.16 8.98 5.26
C ASP A 178 12.32 9.01 3.73
N SER A 179 11.39 9.70 3.08
CA SER A 179 11.34 9.91 1.61
C SER A 179 11.12 8.65 0.76
N ALA A 180 10.82 7.49 1.36
CA ALA A 180 10.56 6.27 0.59
C ALA A 180 9.36 6.42 -0.36
N ILE A 181 9.48 5.85 -1.56
CA ILE A 181 8.44 5.85 -2.59
C ILE A 181 8.29 4.43 -3.11
N LEU A 182 7.09 3.87 -2.98
CA LEU A 182 6.76 2.52 -3.46
C LEU A 182 5.61 2.58 -4.47
N ASP A 183 5.70 1.78 -5.52
CA ASP A 183 4.59 1.50 -6.43
C ASP A 183 4.02 0.11 -6.14
N CYS A 184 2.71 0.00 -5.93
CA CYS A 184 2.03 -1.29 -5.73
C CYS A 184 1.51 -1.87 -7.04
N GLN A 185 1.54 -3.19 -7.11
CA GLN A 185 1.04 -3.97 -8.22
C GLN A 185 0.18 -5.13 -7.73
N PHE A 186 -1.12 -5.03 -7.98
CA PHE A 186 -2.11 -6.03 -7.59
C PHE A 186 -2.70 -6.80 -8.79
N SER A 187 -2.38 -6.38 -10.01
CA SER A 187 -2.63 -7.05 -11.29
C SER A 187 -1.47 -6.74 -12.24
N ASP A 188 -1.37 -7.40 -13.40
CA ASP A 188 -0.38 -7.06 -14.44
C ASP A 188 1.08 -7.08 -13.93
N PHE A 189 1.42 -8.11 -13.14
CA PHE A 189 2.69 -8.23 -12.42
C PHE A 189 3.93 -8.13 -13.31
N TYR A 190 5.02 -7.65 -12.73
CA TYR A 190 6.33 -7.67 -13.37
C TYR A 190 6.90 -9.08 -13.47
N HIS A 191 6.59 -9.93 -12.48
CA HIS A 191 6.96 -11.33 -12.48
C HIS A 191 5.73 -12.22 -12.45
N THR A 192 5.81 -13.37 -13.12
CA THR A 192 4.74 -14.37 -13.13
C THR A 192 4.46 -14.82 -11.70
N PRO A 193 3.20 -14.80 -11.24
CA PRO A 193 2.83 -15.31 -9.92
C PRO A 193 3.33 -16.75 -9.71
N PRO A 194 3.81 -17.10 -8.50
CA PRO A 194 4.17 -18.47 -8.17
C PRO A 194 3.01 -19.44 -8.38
N GLN A 195 3.31 -20.72 -8.64
CA GLN A 195 2.30 -21.73 -8.95
C GLN A 195 1.19 -21.80 -7.89
N GLY A 196 -0.06 -21.68 -8.35
CA GLY A 196 -1.26 -21.73 -7.49
C GLY A 196 -1.56 -20.44 -6.74
N PHE A 197 -0.75 -19.39 -6.88
CA PHE A 197 -1.04 -18.05 -6.39
C PHE A 197 -1.53 -17.17 -7.53
N GLU A 198 -2.51 -16.33 -7.23
CA GLU A 198 -3.15 -15.46 -8.21
C GLU A 198 -3.27 -14.04 -7.68
N LYS A 199 -3.59 -13.10 -8.57
CA LYS A 199 -3.93 -11.73 -8.19
C LYS A 199 -5.08 -11.69 -7.20
N ILE A 200 -5.13 -10.62 -6.41
CA ILE A 200 -6.23 -10.37 -5.48
C ILE A 200 -7.52 -10.17 -6.28
N LEU A 201 -8.53 -10.98 -6.00
CA LEU A 201 -9.85 -10.88 -6.60
C LEU A 201 -10.63 -9.76 -5.92
N PHE A 202 -11.19 -8.87 -6.73
CA PHE A 202 -12.07 -7.81 -6.27
C PHE A 202 -13.51 -8.26 -6.50
N GLU A 203 -14.27 -8.50 -5.43
CA GLU A 203 -15.70 -8.73 -5.57
C GLU A 203 -16.38 -7.40 -5.95
N GLN A 204 -16.89 -7.31 -7.18
CA GLN A 204 -17.80 -6.23 -7.54
C GLN A 204 -19.10 -6.45 -6.78
N GLN A 205 -19.46 -5.53 -5.87
CA GLN A 205 -20.85 -5.42 -5.44
C GLN A 205 -21.66 -4.99 -6.66
N ILE A 206 -22.34 -5.97 -7.27
CA ILE A 206 -23.38 -5.75 -8.27
C ILE A 206 -24.57 -5.17 -7.49
N PHE A 207 -24.85 -3.88 -7.68
CA PHE A 207 -26.08 -3.24 -7.21
C PHE A 207 -27.15 -3.31 -8.30
#